data_AF-A0A661P499-F1
#
_entry.id   AF-A0A661P499-F1
#
_cell.length_a   1.000
_cell.length_b   1.000
_cell.length_c   1.000
_cell.angle_alpha   90.00
_cell.angle_beta   90.00
_cell.angle_gamma   90.00
#
_symmetry.space_group_name_H-M   'P 1'
#
loop_
_entity.id
_entity.type
_entity.pdbx_description
1 polymer ?
#
loop_
_entity_poly.entity_id
_entity_poly.type
_entity_poly.pdbx_seq_one_letter_code
_entity_poly.pdbx_strand_id
1 'polypeptide(L)'
;MSEYEGVLRVVSQPWDPTVNPRVQTFSIASSYALSPLGETELLLPQPEDLRAVRFDGERAYAITAEVVVGDPLYTIDLSNPAQPQMVGMLEMPGWVYHIEPRGDRLLTLGFDEQNPEGALNVSLFDVSNMAAPTLMRRVAFGGNWSDFAEDQDRIHKAFKILPELNLVL
;
A
#
# COMPACT_ATOMS: atom_id res chain seq x y z
N MET A 1 10.00 -3.94 -1.30
CA MET A 1 10.32 -5.13 -2.15
C MET A 1 9.91 -6.41 -1.43
N SER A 2 9.61 -7.49 -2.15
CA SER A 2 9.30 -8.81 -1.58
C SER A 2 9.69 -9.94 -2.53
N GLU A 3 10.10 -11.08 -2.00
CA GLU A 3 10.20 -12.33 -2.76
C GLU A 3 8.88 -13.12 -2.62
N TYR A 4 8.52 -13.90 -3.65
CA TYR A 4 7.45 -14.92 -3.62
C TYR A 4 7.68 -15.91 -4.76
N GLU A 5 7.70 -17.21 -4.43
CA GLU A 5 7.87 -18.31 -5.38
C GLU A 5 9.07 -18.16 -6.33
N GLY A 6 10.20 -17.67 -5.83
CA GLY A 6 11.43 -17.47 -6.61
C GLY A 6 11.46 -16.21 -7.46
N VAL A 7 10.48 -15.31 -7.29
CA VAL A 7 10.39 -14.02 -7.98
C VAL A 7 10.60 -12.87 -7.00
N LEU A 8 11.62 -12.05 -7.25
CA LEU A 8 11.80 -10.78 -6.55
C LEU A 8 10.89 -9.74 -7.20
N ARG A 9 10.14 -9.01 -6.36
CA ARG A 9 9.16 -8.00 -6.79
C ARG A 9 9.49 -6.68 -6.11
N VAL A 10 9.61 -5.63 -6.91
CA VAL A 10 10.04 -4.30 -6.49
C VAL A 10 9.02 -3.30 -6.99
N VAL A 11 8.56 -2.42 -6.09
CA VAL A 11 7.87 -1.19 -6.47
C VAL A 11 8.78 -0.06 -6.05
N SER A 12 9.08 0.84 -6.96
CA SER A 12 10.05 1.91 -6.75
C SER A 12 9.70 3.14 -7.57
N GLN A 13 10.04 4.30 -7.05
CA GLN A 13 9.96 5.57 -7.75
C GLN A 13 11.30 6.30 -7.63
N PRO A 14 11.80 6.94 -8.69
CA PRO A 14 12.91 7.90 -8.59
C PRO A 14 12.56 9.05 -7.65
N TRP A 15 13.58 9.81 -7.23
CA TRP A 15 13.39 11.06 -6.46
C TRP A 15 12.94 12.21 -7.39
N ASP A 16 11.94 11.93 -8.19
CA ASP A 16 11.28 12.83 -9.12
C ASP A 16 9.79 12.45 -9.14
N PRO A 17 8.91 13.21 -8.46
CA PRO A 17 7.49 12.88 -8.34
C PRO A 17 6.75 12.97 -9.69
N THR A 18 7.37 13.56 -10.72
CA THR A 18 6.80 13.61 -12.08
C THR A 18 6.94 12.28 -12.82
N VAL A 19 7.73 11.34 -12.29
CA VAL A 19 7.89 10.01 -12.84
C VAL A 19 6.98 9.04 -12.09
N ASN A 20 6.13 8.34 -12.84
CA ASN A 20 5.29 7.27 -12.30
C ASN A 20 6.12 6.19 -11.59
N PRO A 21 5.68 5.69 -10.43
CA PRO A 21 6.27 4.51 -9.81
C PRO A 21 6.21 3.31 -10.76
N ARG A 22 7.25 2.48 -10.71
CA ARG A 22 7.35 1.25 -11.50
C ARG A 22 7.19 0.04 -10.61
N VAL A 23 6.51 -0.97 -11.13
CA VAL A 23 6.48 -2.33 -10.59
C VAL A 23 7.36 -3.17 -11.49
N GLN A 24 8.37 -3.81 -10.91
CA GLN A 24 9.32 -4.66 -11.63
C GLN A 24 9.46 -6.01 -10.95
N THR A 25 9.54 -7.06 -11.74
CA THR A 25 9.71 -8.43 -11.28
C THR A 25 10.99 -9.01 -11.86
N PHE A 26 11.63 -9.89 -11.09
CA PHE A 26 12.90 -10.51 -11.46
C PHE A 26 12.89 -11.98 -11.05
N SER A 27 13.39 -12.85 -11.93
CA SER A 27 13.66 -14.24 -11.55
C SER A 27 14.95 -14.30 -10.74
N ILE A 28 14.97 -15.15 -9.73
CA ILE A 28 16.11 -15.30 -8.83
C ILE A 28 16.82 -16.61 -9.18
N ALA A 29 18.00 -16.51 -9.80
CA ALA A 29 18.89 -17.67 -9.96
C ALA A 29 19.83 -17.83 -8.75
N SER A 30 20.27 -16.72 -8.15
CA SER A 30 21.02 -16.67 -6.89
C SER A 30 20.98 -15.26 -6.28
N SER A 31 21.57 -15.06 -5.10
CA SER A 31 21.70 -13.74 -4.46
C SER A 31 22.49 -12.70 -5.26
N TYR A 32 23.25 -13.14 -6.27
CA TYR A 32 24.04 -12.27 -7.15
C TYR A 32 23.56 -12.29 -8.60
N ALA A 33 22.52 -13.07 -8.92
CA ALA A 33 22.04 -13.28 -10.27
C ALA A 33 20.52 -13.16 -10.31
N LEU A 34 20.07 -11.96 -10.71
CA LEU A 34 18.68 -11.61 -10.97
C LEU A 34 18.51 -11.37 -12.47
N SER A 35 17.41 -11.83 -13.05
CA SER A 35 17.07 -11.53 -14.45
C SER A 35 15.69 -10.85 -14.51
N PRO A 36 15.54 -9.72 -15.23
CA PRO A 36 14.24 -9.08 -15.41
C PRO A 36 13.20 -10.05 -15.98
N LEU A 37 11.99 -10.00 -15.44
CA LEU A 37 10.88 -10.90 -15.80
C LEU A 37 9.74 -10.13 -16.46
N GLY A 38 9.29 -9.05 -15.83
CA GLY A 38 8.21 -8.18 -16.31
C GLY A 38 8.22 -6.84 -15.60
N GLU A 39 7.50 -5.88 -16.18
CA GLU A 39 7.34 -4.55 -15.58
C GLU A 39 6.00 -3.90 -15.96
N THR A 40 5.56 -2.98 -15.12
CA THR A 40 4.42 -2.08 -15.40
C THR A 40 4.60 -0.77 -14.63
N GLU A 41 3.79 0.23 -14.96
CA GLU A 41 3.76 1.52 -14.29
C GLU A 41 2.50 1.65 -13.44
N LEU A 42 2.61 2.32 -12.28
CA LEU A 42 1.46 2.86 -11.58
C LEU A 42 1.09 4.18 -12.25
N LEU A 43 0.03 4.17 -13.06
CA LEU A 43 -0.41 5.34 -13.80
C LEU A 43 -1.11 6.29 -12.82
N LEU A 44 -0.37 7.32 -12.40
CA LEU A 44 -0.88 8.32 -11.50
C LEU A 44 -1.71 9.36 -12.29
N PRO A 45 -2.87 9.80 -11.78
CA PRO A 45 -3.64 10.86 -12.43
C PRO A 45 -2.92 12.22 -12.41
N GLN A 46 -1.99 12.39 -11.46
CA GLN A 46 -1.16 13.57 -11.26
C GLN A 46 0.17 13.17 -10.59
N PRO A 47 1.21 14.03 -10.61
CA PRO A 47 2.48 13.75 -9.93
C PRO A 47 2.31 13.56 -8.41
N GLU A 48 2.70 12.40 -7.89
CA GLU A 48 2.61 12.05 -6.47
C GLU A 48 3.80 11.20 -6.03
N ASP A 49 4.11 11.20 -4.73
CA ASP A 49 5.18 10.39 -4.17
C ASP A 49 4.66 9.01 -3.71
N LEU A 50 5.37 7.95 -4.05
CA LEU A 50 5.17 6.60 -3.52
C LEU A 50 5.49 6.58 -2.02
N ARG A 51 4.49 6.29 -1.19
CA ARG A 51 4.61 6.31 0.28
C ARG A 51 4.70 4.93 0.90
N ALA A 52 3.82 4.02 0.50
CA ALA A 52 3.75 2.70 1.10
C ALA A 52 3.53 1.63 0.03
N VAL A 53 4.14 0.47 0.24
CA VAL A 53 3.96 -0.71 -0.61
C VAL A 53 3.82 -1.94 0.27
N ARG A 54 2.80 -2.75 -0.03
CA ARG A 54 2.60 -4.04 0.64
C ARG A 54 2.33 -5.13 -0.39
N PHE A 55 3.08 -6.23 -0.29
CA PHE A 55 2.89 -7.43 -1.10
C PHE A 55 2.06 -8.46 -0.31
N ASP A 56 1.21 -9.20 -1.02
CA ASP A 56 0.36 -10.24 -0.46
C ASP A 56 0.13 -11.37 -1.49
N GLY A 57 0.94 -12.42 -1.41
CA GLY A 57 0.92 -13.50 -2.40
C GLY A 57 1.08 -12.97 -3.82
N GLU A 58 0.12 -13.24 -4.69
CA GLU A 58 0.04 -12.78 -6.08
C GLU A 58 -0.43 -11.33 -6.24
N ARG A 59 -0.56 -10.56 -5.15
CA ARG A 59 -1.09 -9.19 -5.16
C ARG A 59 -0.08 -8.22 -4.57
N ALA A 60 -0.17 -6.95 -4.98
CA ALA A 60 0.46 -5.86 -4.27
C ALA A 60 -0.46 -4.64 -4.19
N TYR A 61 -0.19 -3.82 -3.18
CA TYR A 61 -0.92 -2.60 -2.89
C TYR A 61 0.10 -1.48 -2.73
N ALA A 62 -0.18 -0.34 -3.35
CA ALA A 62 0.66 0.84 -3.24
C ALA A 62 -0.18 2.04 -2.87
N ILE A 63 0.40 2.92 -2.08
CA ILE A 63 -0.15 4.21 -1.70
C ILE A 63 0.78 5.26 -2.29
N THR A 64 0.22 6.18 -3.07
CA THR A 64 0.87 7.44 -3.38
C THR A 64 0.18 8.56 -2.63
N ALA A 65 0.89 9.67 -2.44
CA ALA A 65 0.36 10.83 -1.75
C ALA A 65 0.79 12.10 -2.47
N GLU A 66 -0.19 12.98 -2.69
CA GLU A 66 0.07 14.41 -2.82
C GLU A 66 -0.02 15.05 -1.42
N VAL A 67 0.65 16.18 -1.20
CA VAL A 67 0.58 16.91 0.09
C VAL A 67 -0.85 17.39 0.41
N VAL A 68 -1.80 17.40 -0.54
CA VAL A 68 -3.03 18.20 -0.42
C VAL A 68 -4.36 17.47 -0.71
N VAL A 69 -4.45 16.53 -1.66
CA VAL A 69 -5.77 16.12 -2.22
C VAL A 69 -6.26 14.71 -1.81
N GLY A 70 -5.39 13.83 -1.33
CA GLY A 70 -5.75 12.48 -0.89
C GLY A 70 -4.78 11.43 -1.41
N ASP A 71 -4.82 10.24 -0.84
CA ASP A 71 -3.87 9.17 -1.12
C ASP A 71 -4.54 8.02 -1.87
N PRO A 72 -4.32 7.87 -3.18
CA PRO A 72 -4.91 6.76 -3.89
C PRO A 72 -4.28 5.42 -3.49
N LEU A 73 -5.15 4.46 -3.18
CA LEU A 73 -4.81 3.04 -3.08
C LEU A 73 -4.80 2.42 -4.47
N TYR A 74 -3.63 1.98 -4.91
CA TYR A 74 -3.46 1.19 -6.14
C TYR A 74 -3.43 -0.28 -5.80
N THR A 75 -4.09 -1.08 -6.63
CA THR A 75 -4.04 -2.54 -6.58
C THR A 75 -3.31 -3.07 -7.81
N ILE A 76 -2.44 -4.04 -7.58
CA ILE A 76 -1.50 -4.56 -8.57
C ILE A 76 -1.64 -6.08 -8.59
N ASP A 77 -2.01 -6.62 -9.74
CA ASP A 77 -2.00 -8.05 -10.02
C ASP A 77 -0.59 -8.50 -10.41
N LEU A 78 -0.07 -9.47 -9.66
CA LEU A 78 1.24 -10.11 -9.82
C LEU A 78 1.11 -11.62 -10.03
N SER A 79 -0.08 -12.14 -10.33
CA SER A 79 -0.34 -13.56 -10.61
C SER A 79 0.49 -14.07 -11.80
N ASN A 80 0.67 -13.23 -12.83
CA ASN A 80 1.65 -13.45 -13.87
C ASN A 80 2.85 -12.50 -13.68
N PRO A 81 3.97 -12.95 -13.10
CA PRO A 81 5.12 -12.09 -12.85
C PRO A 81 5.78 -11.59 -14.14
N ALA A 82 5.59 -12.25 -15.29
CA ALA A 82 6.09 -11.76 -16.58
C ALA A 82 5.23 -10.61 -17.16
N GLN A 83 4.02 -10.41 -16.63
CA GLN A 83 3.07 -9.38 -17.05
C GLN A 83 2.36 -8.78 -15.84
N PRO A 84 3.08 -8.07 -14.94
CA PRO A 84 2.45 -7.41 -13.80
C PRO A 84 1.48 -6.32 -14.31
N GLN A 85 0.37 -6.10 -13.60
CA GLN A 85 -0.66 -5.13 -14.02
C GLN A 85 -1.17 -4.29 -12.85
N MET A 86 -1.24 -2.97 -13.03
CA MET A 86 -2.11 -2.14 -12.21
C MET A 86 -3.56 -2.40 -12.65
N VAL A 87 -4.41 -2.87 -11.74
CA VAL A 87 -5.77 -3.32 -12.08
C VAL A 87 -6.87 -2.41 -11.52
N GLY A 88 -6.61 -1.65 -10.47
CA GLY A 88 -7.59 -0.76 -9.87
C GLY A 88 -6.97 0.34 -9.01
N MET A 89 -7.76 1.38 -8.76
CA MET A 89 -7.41 2.56 -7.97
C MET A 89 -8.62 2.97 -7.13
N LEU A 90 -8.37 3.39 -5.89
CA LEU A 90 -9.37 4.02 -5.03
C LEU A 90 -8.79 5.28 -4.41
N GLU A 91 -9.36 6.43 -4.75
CA GLU A 91 -9.06 7.70 -4.10
C GLU A 91 -9.70 7.79 -2.72
N MET A 92 -8.96 8.30 -1.73
CA MET A 92 -9.40 8.37 -0.34
C MET A 92 -8.71 9.53 0.39
N PRO A 93 -9.36 10.14 1.41
CA PRO A 93 -8.81 11.28 2.13
C PRO A 93 -7.70 10.85 3.10
N GLY A 94 -6.79 11.78 3.37
CA GLY A 94 -5.64 11.57 4.24
C GLY A 94 -4.68 10.50 3.69
N TRP A 95 -3.65 10.17 4.47
CA TRP A 95 -2.60 9.25 4.06
C TRP A 95 -2.56 7.94 4.82
N VAL A 96 -2.02 6.90 4.19
CA VAL A 96 -1.85 5.56 4.76
C VAL A 96 -0.39 5.28 5.04
N TYR A 97 -0.08 4.96 6.30
CA TYR A 97 1.26 4.58 6.72
C TYR A 97 1.49 3.07 6.70
N HIS A 98 0.46 2.29 7.02
CA HIS A 98 0.57 0.84 7.08
C HIS A 98 -0.60 0.16 6.39
N ILE A 99 -0.31 -0.91 5.66
CA ILE A 99 -1.29 -1.77 5.00
C ILE A 99 -1.08 -3.19 5.52
N GLU A 100 -2.16 -3.79 6.03
CA GLU A 100 -2.19 -5.14 6.57
C GLU A 100 -3.24 -5.98 5.81
N PRO A 101 -2.82 -6.81 4.85
CA PRO A 101 -3.71 -7.68 4.09
C PRO A 101 -4.31 -8.80 4.94
N ARG A 102 -5.58 -9.13 4.68
CA ARG A 102 -6.39 -10.14 5.39
C ARG A 102 -7.33 -10.84 4.42
N GLY A 103 -6.78 -11.67 3.54
CA GLY A 103 -7.55 -12.33 2.48
C GLY A 103 -8.08 -11.28 1.51
N ASP A 104 -9.39 -11.15 1.38
CA ASP A 104 -10.02 -10.17 0.48
C ASP A 104 -10.27 -8.80 1.13
N ARG A 105 -9.54 -8.51 2.20
CA ARG A 105 -9.65 -7.27 2.97
C ARG A 105 -8.28 -6.66 3.20
N LEU A 106 -8.24 -5.34 3.29
CA LEU A 106 -7.08 -4.60 3.83
C LEU A 106 -7.51 -3.87 5.08
N LEU A 107 -6.72 -3.99 6.15
CA LEU A 107 -6.78 -3.07 7.26
C LEU A 107 -5.62 -2.09 7.12
N THR A 108 -5.89 -0.80 7.18
CA THR A 108 -4.85 0.22 7.12
C THR A 108 -4.84 1.09 8.35
N LEU A 109 -3.67 1.62 8.65
CA LEU A 109 -3.45 2.66 9.63
C LEU A 109 -2.97 3.91 8.90
N GLY A 110 -3.63 5.03 9.15
CA GLY A 110 -3.38 6.26 8.45
C GLY A 110 -3.62 7.49 9.30
N PHE A 111 -3.46 8.65 8.66
CA PHE A 111 -3.68 9.95 9.28
C PHE A 111 -4.36 10.91 8.31
N ASP A 112 -5.19 11.80 8.86
CA ASP A 112 -6.06 12.72 8.15
C ASP A 112 -6.37 13.92 9.05
N GLU A 113 -5.56 14.97 8.93
CA GLU A 113 -5.70 16.19 9.74
C GLU A 113 -7.04 16.91 9.53
N GLN A 114 -7.74 16.62 8.43
CA GLN A 114 -9.02 17.25 8.11
C GLN A 114 -10.20 16.53 8.76
N ASN A 115 -9.98 15.36 9.36
CA ASN A 115 -11.05 14.59 9.99
C ASN A 115 -11.40 15.15 11.39
N PRO A 116 -12.63 15.67 11.58
CA PRO A 116 -13.02 16.29 12.84
C PRO A 116 -13.18 15.30 14.00
N GLU A 117 -13.27 14.00 13.72
CA GLU A 117 -13.37 12.94 14.75
C GLU A 117 -12.00 12.49 15.27
N GLY A 118 -10.91 12.87 14.60
CA GLY A 118 -9.53 12.60 15.02
C GLY A 118 -8.59 12.41 13.85
N ALA A 119 -7.33 12.83 14.04
CA ALA A 119 -6.36 12.83 12.97
C ALA A 119 -5.82 11.44 12.63
N LEU A 120 -5.91 10.44 13.50
CA LEU A 120 -5.52 9.06 13.18
C LEU A 120 -6.73 8.28 12.69
N ASN A 121 -6.53 7.33 11.78
CA ASN A 121 -7.61 6.48 11.31
C ASN A 121 -7.20 5.04 11.09
N VAL A 122 -8.14 4.14 11.38
CA VAL A 122 -8.11 2.76 10.90
C VAL A 122 -9.16 2.61 9.81
N SER A 123 -8.74 2.16 8.63
CA SER A 123 -9.63 1.96 7.49
C SER A 123 -9.67 0.49 7.07
N LEU A 124 -10.86 0.00 6.71
CA LEU A 124 -11.11 -1.35 6.22
C LEU A 124 -11.55 -1.26 4.76
N PHE A 125 -10.82 -1.95 3.89
CA PHE A 125 -11.11 -2.01 2.46
C PHE A 125 -11.56 -3.40 2.05
N ASP A 126 -12.44 -3.46 1.05
CA ASP A 126 -12.73 -4.66 0.27
C ASP A 126 -11.84 -4.67 -0.98
N VAL A 127 -11.09 -5.75 -1.16
CA VAL A 127 -10.23 -6.01 -2.32
C VAL A 127 -10.52 -7.36 -2.97
N SER A 128 -11.71 -7.94 -2.73
CA SER A 128 -12.19 -9.16 -3.39
C SER A 128 -12.24 -9.01 -4.92
N ASN A 129 -12.57 -7.81 -5.39
CA ASN A 129 -12.37 -7.39 -6.77
C ASN A 129 -11.31 -6.30 -6.81
N MET A 130 -10.08 -6.67 -7.16
CA MET A 130 -8.97 -5.72 -7.23
C MET A 130 -9.20 -4.62 -8.28
N ALA A 131 -9.99 -4.87 -9.33
CA ALA A 131 -10.29 -3.83 -10.31
C ALA A 131 -11.26 -2.75 -9.79
N ALA A 132 -11.94 -3.01 -8.67
CA ALA A 132 -12.87 -2.07 -8.04
C ALA A 132 -12.77 -2.16 -6.50
N PRO A 133 -11.63 -1.74 -5.91
CA PRO A 133 -11.47 -1.76 -4.46
C PRO A 133 -12.40 -0.73 -3.83
N THR A 134 -12.91 -1.01 -2.63
CA THR A 134 -13.84 -0.09 -1.93
C THR A 134 -13.46 0.12 -0.48
N LEU A 135 -13.68 1.34 0.03
CA LEU A 135 -13.58 1.65 1.46
C LEU A 135 -14.88 1.21 2.16
N MET A 136 -14.81 0.16 2.96
CA MET A 136 -15.98 -0.36 3.69
C MET A 136 -16.29 0.46 4.93
N ARG A 137 -15.25 0.80 5.70
CA ARG A 137 -15.38 1.51 6.96
C ARG A 137 -14.10 2.25 7.29
N ARG A 138 -14.25 3.42 7.89
CA ARG A 138 -13.16 4.20 8.47
C ARG A 138 -13.54 4.61 9.87
N VAL A 139 -12.62 4.48 10.82
CA VAL A 139 -12.79 4.90 12.21
C VAL A 139 -11.65 5.84 12.55
N ALA A 140 -12.00 7.08 12.86
CA ALA A 140 -11.05 8.11 13.29
C ALA A 140 -10.87 8.09 14.82
N PHE A 141 -9.69 8.46 15.29
CA PHE A 141 -9.32 8.50 16.70
C PHE A 141 -8.12 9.42 16.96
N GLY A 142 -7.75 9.57 18.23
CA GLY A 142 -6.62 10.39 18.68
C GLY A 142 -6.94 11.89 18.87
N GLY A 143 -8.02 12.39 18.26
CA GLY A 143 -8.35 13.82 18.31
C GLY A 143 -7.39 14.68 17.49
N ASN A 144 -7.42 16.00 17.69
CA ASN A 144 -6.55 16.93 16.97
C ASN A 144 -5.13 16.88 17.53
N TRP A 145 -4.11 16.97 16.65
CA TRP A 145 -2.68 16.92 17.02
C TRP A 145 -2.17 15.57 17.53
N SER A 146 -2.72 14.47 17.00
CA SER A 146 -2.18 13.14 17.24
C SER A 146 -1.03 12.82 16.31
N ASP A 147 -0.14 11.94 16.77
CA ASP A 147 0.93 11.38 15.96
C ASP A 147 1.18 9.93 16.39
N PHE A 148 1.89 9.18 15.56
CA PHE A 148 2.42 7.88 15.93
C PHE A 148 3.75 8.09 16.67
N ALA A 149 3.90 7.46 17.84
CA ALA A 149 5.15 7.53 18.61
C ALA A 149 6.32 6.81 17.90
N GLU A 150 6.00 6.00 16.89
CA GLU A 150 6.97 5.21 16.12
C GLU A 150 7.17 5.82 14.73
N ASP A 151 8.39 5.62 14.22
CA ASP A 151 8.77 6.04 12.88
C ASP A 151 7.90 5.34 11.83
N GLN A 152 7.54 6.04 10.76
CA GLN A 152 6.76 5.49 9.65
C GLN A 152 7.43 4.24 9.07
N ASP A 153 8.77 4.21 9.01
CA ASP A 153 9.53 3.05 8.53
C ASP A 153 9.43 1.84 9.46
N ARG A 154 9.00 2.03 10.71
CA ARG A 154 8.92 1.01 11.76
C ARG A 154 7.51 0.74 12.23
N ILE A 155 6.50 1.39 11.66
CA ILE A 155 5.11 1.26 12.09
C ILE A 155 4.60 -0.18 12.03
N HIS A 156 5.14 -0.99 11.11
CA HIS A 156 4.90 -2.43 11.00
C HIS A 156 5.33 -3.26 12.23
N LYS A 157 6.14 -2.68 13.14
CA LYS A 157 6.54 -3.29 14.42
C LYS A 157 5.62 -2.90 15.57
N ALA A 158 4.92 -1.78 15.42
CA ALA A 158 4.03 -1.21 16.43
C ALA A 158 2.59 -1.67 16.22
N PHE A 159 2.17 -1.81 14.97
CA PHE A 159 0.82 -2.21 14.61
C PHE A 159 0.68 -3.73 14.52
N LYS A 160 -0.25 -4.31 15.28
CA LYS A 160 -0.52 -5.74 15.27
C LYS A 160 -2.00 -6.05 15.39
N ILE A 161 -2.48 -6.89 14.48
CA ILE A 161 -3.81 -7.48 14.56
C ILE A 161 -3.69 -8.86 15.22
N LEU A 162 -4.40 -9.03 16.34
CA LEU A 162 -4.47 -10.26 17.12
C LEU A 162 -5.91 -10.80 17.07
N PRO A 163 -6.30 -11.50 16.00
CA PRO A 163 -7.67 -11.94 15.79
C PRO A 163 -8.16 -12.89 16.88
N GLU A 164 -7.27 -13.74 17.40
CA GLU A 164 -7.56 -14.66 18.52
C GLU A 164 -7.94 -13.93 19.82
N LEU A 165 -7.55 -12.66 19.94
CA LEU A 165 -7.90 -11.79 21.07
C LEU A 165 -8.96 -10.75 20.71
N ASN A 166 -9.42 -10.70 19.47
CA ASN A 166 -10.27 -9.64 18.94
C ASN A 166 -9.69 -8.23 19.17
N LEU A 167 -8.38 -8.07 18.94
CA LEU A 167 -7.64 -6.83 19.20
C LEU A 167 -6.88 -6.33 17.96
N VAL A 168 -6.82 -5.00 17.86
CA VAL A 168 -5.87 -4.26 17.03
C VAL A 168 -5.06 -3.38 17.99
N LEU A 169 -3.74 -3.58 18.02
CA LEU A 169 -2.76 -2.84 18.82
C LEU A 169 -1.91 -1.96 17.93
#